data_AF-A0A453MP36-F1
#
_entry.id   AF-A0A453MP36-F1
#
_cell.length_a   1.000
_cell.length_b   1.000
_cell.length_c   1.000
_cell.angle_alpha   90.00
_cell.angle_beta   90.00
_cell.angle_gamma   90.00
#
_symmetry.space_group_name_H-M   'P 1'
#
loop_
_entity.id
_entity.type
_entity.pdbx_description
1 polymer ?
#
loop_
_entity_poly.entity_id
_entity_poly.type
_entity_poly.pdbx_seq_one_letter_code
_entity_poly.pdbx_strand_id
1 'polypeptide(L)'
;MPLMIFSLYVTGSLDMVISREHIREICRYIYNIQNEDGGWSTHILGPSSMFGSCVNYVTLRILGEELDGNEALYKGRAWILSHGSATASPQWAKIWL
;
A
#
# COMPACT_ATOMS: atom_id res chain seq x y z
N MET A 1 3.43 7.35 -5.72
CA MET A 1 4.51 6.51 -5.19
C MET A 1 4.26 5.01 -5.40
N PRO A 2 3.09 4.44 -5.03
CA PRO A 2 2.81 3.00 -5.18
C PRO A 2 3.10 2.43 -6.57
N LEU A 3 2.59 3.07 -7.63
CA LEU A 3 2.73 2.54 -9.01
C LEU A 3 4.19 2.37 -9.45
N MET A 4 5.11 3.23 -9.00
CA MET A 4 6.53 3.10 -9.32
C MET A 4 7.15 1.86 -8.66
N ILE A 5 6.76 1.56 -7.41
CA ILE A 5 7.22 0.36 -6.69
C ILE A 5 6.72 -0.90 -7.40
N PHE A 6 5.48 -0.89 -7.88
CA PHE A 6 4.94 -2.00 -8.68
C PHE A 6 5.71 -2.19 -9.97
N SER A 7 5.98 -1.11 -10.72
CA SER A 7 6.78 -1.19 -11.95
C SER A 7 8.17 -1.77 -11.69
N LEU A 8 8.88 -1.26 -10.67
CA LEU A 8 10.21 -1.72 -10.31
C LEU A 8 10.24 -3.17 -9.82
N TYR A 9 9.19 -3.60 -9.12
CA TYR A 9 9.02 -4.99 -8.71
C TYR A 9 8.82 -5.90 -9.93
N VAL A 10 7.94 -5.53 -10.86
CA VAL A 10 7.69 -6.30 -12.09
C VAL A 10 8.94 -6.38 -12.98
N THR A 11 9.72 -5.30 -13.08
CA THR A 11 10.97 -5.29 -13.86
C THR A 11 12.15 -5.93 -13.14
N GLY A 12 11.99 -6.36 -11.89
CA GLY A 12 13.07 -6.96 -11.09
C GLY A 12 14.21 -6.00 -10.75
N SER A 13 13.97 -4.69 -10.81
CA SER A 13 14.98 -3.64 -10.63
C SER A 13 14.81 -2.85 -9.34
N LEU A 14 14.00 -3.37 -8.39
CA LEU A 14 13.70 -2.70 -7.13
C LEU A 14 14.97 -2.40 -6.33
N ASP A 15 15.81 -3.41 -6.09
CA ASP A 15 17.05 -3.29 -5.29
C ASP A 15 18.15 -2.46 -5.98
N MET A 16 18.05 -2.29 -7.30
CA MET A 16 18.99 -1.46 -8.07
C MET A 16 18.68 0.04 -7.93
N VAL A 17 17.39 0.39 -7.79
CA VAL A 17 16.91 1.78 -7.83
C VAL A 17 16.59 2.31 -6.44
N ILE A 18 16.08 1.46 -5.54
CA ILE A 18 15.57 1.83 -4.22
C ILE A 18 16.55 1.30 -3.16
N SER A 19 17.26 2.21 -2.48
CA SER A 19 18.12 1.84 -1.36
C SER A 19 17.30 1.48 -0.11
N ARG A 20 17.94 0.87 0.88
CA ARG A 20 17.29 0.54 2.17
C ARG A 20 16.72 1.77 2.88
N GLU A 21 17.39 2.91 2.75
CA GLU A 21 16.96 4.19 3.32
C GLU A 21 15.71 4.70 2.61
N HIS A 22 15.65 4.57 1.28
CA HIS A 22 14.44 4.88 0.51
C HIS A 22 13.27 3.98 0.97
N ILE A 23 13.48 2.67 1.10
CA ILE A 23 12.45 1.75 1.58
C ILE A 23 11.92 2.20 2.95
N ARG A 24 12.84 2.48 3.89
CA ARG A 24 12.50 2.92 5.24
C ARG A 24 11.63 4.18 5.24
N GLU A 25 11.98 5.19 4.44
CA GLU A 25 11.24 6.44 4.38
C GLU A 25 9.92 6.31 3.60
N ILE A 26 9.85 5.43 2.60
CA ILE A 26 8.60 5.11 1.91
C ILE A 26 7.62 4.41 2.86
N CYS A 27 8.07 3.39 3.61
CA CYS A 27 7.25 2.73 4.63
C CYS A 27 6.78 3.74 5.69
N ARG A 28 7.70 4.55 6.23
CA ARG A 28 7.37 5.62 7.20
C ARG A 28 6.32 6.58 6.66
N TYR A 29 6.45 7.00 5.40
CA TYR A 29 5.47 7.87 4.76
C TYR A 29 4.09 7.20 4.68
N ILE A 30 4.02 5.95 4.20
CA ILE A 30 2.75 5.22 4.05
C ILE A 30 2.07 5.03 5.42
N TYR A 31 2.84 4.70 6.47
CA TYR A 31 2.30 4.57 7.82
C TYR A 31 1.75 5.90 8.36
N ASN A 32 2.44 7.01 8.11
CA ASN A 32 2.00 8.32 8.59
C ASN A 32 0.72 8.84 7.92
N ILE A 33 0.39 8.36 6.72
CA ILE A 33 -0.81 8.76 5.99
C ILE A 33 -1.95 7.74 6.10
N GLN A 34 -1.81 6.72 6.96
CA GLN A 34 -2.90 5.80 7.28
C GLN A 34 -3.96 6.53 8.09
N ASN A 35 -5.23 6.36 7.73
CA ASN A 35 -6.33 6.97 8.45
C ASN A 35 -6.66 6.19 9.73
N GLU A 36 -7.39 6.83 10.65
CA GLU A 36 -7.80 6.23 11.93
C GLU A 36 -8.65 4.96 11.75
N ASP A 37 -9.39 4.86 10.63
CA ASP A 37 -10.16 3.66 10.28
C ASP A 37 -9.29 2.49 9.79
N GLY A 38 -7.99 2.71 9.61
CA GLY A 38 -7.02 1.72 9.14
C GLY A 38 -6.82 1.69 7.63
N GLY A 39 -7.63 2.40 6.85
CA GLY A 39 -7.49 2.47 5.40
C GLY A 39 -6.51 3.55 4.94
N TRP A 40 -6.32 3.62 3.63
CA TRP A 40 -5.60 4.70 2.97
C TRP A 40 -6.43 5.34 1.86
N SER A 41 -6.17 6.61 1.66
CA SER A 41 -6.87 7.45 0.69
C SER A 41 -6.20 7.40 -0.68
N THR A 42 -6.96 7.65 -1.74
CA THR A 42 -6.40 7.80 -3.11
C THR A 42 -5.52 9.05 -3.20
N HIS A 43 -5.91 10.11 -2.50
CA HIS A 43 -5.20 11.38 -2.43
C HIS A 43 -4.84 11.67 -0.97
N ILE A 44 -3.74 12.39 -0.77
CA ILE A 44 -3.25 12.78 0.55
C ILE A 44 -4.38 13.51 1.31
N LEU A 45 -4.63 13.10 2.56
CA LEU A 45 -5.65 13.66 3.47
C LEU A 45 -7.13 13.48 3.03
N GLY A 46 -7.42 12.60 2.06
CA GLY A 46 -8.80 12.21 1.73
C GLY A 46 -9.37 11.17 2.69
N PRO A 47 -10.63 10.73 2.51
CA PRO A 47 -11.15 9.53 3.16
C PRO A 47 -10.51 8.25 2.59
N SER A 48 -10.50 7.19 3.38
CA SER A 48 -10.05 5.86 2.95
C SER A 48 -10.83 5.40 1.72
N SER A 49 -10.10 4.91 0.73
CA SER A 49 -10.68 4.39 -0.52
C SER A 49 -10.18 2.99 -0.79
N MET A 50 -10.97 2.18 -1.51
CA MET A 50 -10.55 0.81 -1.83
C MET A 50 -9.26 0.79 -2.67
N PHE A 51 -9.16 1.68 -3.66
CA PHE A 51 -7.95 1.82 -4.46
C PHE A 51 -6.74 2.21 -3.62
N GLY A 52 -6.85 3.29 -2.83
CA GLY A 52 -5.77 3.79 -1.98
C GLY A 52 -5.31 2.75 -0.97
N SER A 53 -6.26 2.06 -0.33
CA SER A 53 -5.97 1.02 0.66
C SER A 53 -5.26 -0.17 0.04
N CYS A 54 -5.74 -0.68 -1.09
CA CYS A 54 -5.12 -1.84 -1.73
C CYS A 54 -3.70 -1.52 -2.24
N VAL A 55 -3.49 -0.38 -2.91
CA VAL A 55 -2.16 -0.07 -3.48
C VAL A 55 -1.13 0.21 -2.38
N ASN A 56 -1.50 0.90 -1.30
CA ASN A 56 -0.58 1.14 -0.19
C ASN A 56 -0.29 -0.14 0.61
N TYR A 57 -1.32 -0.96 0.87
CA TYR A 57 -1.15 -2.26 1.50
C TYR A 57 -0.17 -3.14 0.72
N VAL A 58 -0.40 -3.31 -0.59
CA VAL A 58 0.48 -4.13 -1.44
C VAL A 58 1.87 -3.52 -1.58
N THR A 59 2.00 -2.19 -1.62
CA THR A 59 3.32 -1.52 -1.62
C THR A 59 4.12 -1.92 -0.39
N LEU A 60 3.53 -1.86 0.80
CA LEU A 60 4.19 -2.28 2.04
C LEU A 60 4.60 -3.76 1.98
N ARG A 61 3.74 -4.64 1.44
CA ARG A 61 4.06 -6.07 1.27
C ARG A 61 5.23 -6.30 0.31
N ILE A 62 5.29 -5.57 -0.81
CA ILE A 62 6.41 -5.64 -1.77
C ILE A 62 7.72 -5.18 -1.12
N LEU A 63 7.65 -4.15 -0.27
CA LEU A 63 8.80 -3.60 0.44
C LEU A 63 9.27 -4.46 1.63
N GLY A 64 8.66 -5.63 1.86
CA GLY A 64 9.08 -6.60 2.86
C GLY A 64 8.42 -6.44 4.23
N GLU A 65 7.38 -5.60 4.35
CA GLU A 65 6.64 -5.48 5.60
C GLU A 65 5.72 -6.70 5.80
N GLU A 66 5.82 -7.32 6.97
CA GLU A 66 5.06 -8.51 7.35
C GLU A 66 3.92 -8.18 8.32
N LEU A 67 2.91 -9.04 8.37
CA LEU A 67 1.75 -8.87 9.24
C LEU A 67 2.06 -9.08 10.72
N ASP A 68 3.06 -9.90 11.05
CA ASP A 68 3.37 -10.24 12.44
C ASP A 68 3.92 -9.01 13.19
N GLY A 69 3.28 -8.66 14.30
CA GLY A 69 3.57 -7.46 15.07
C GLY A 69 3.24 -6.11 14.39
N ASN A 70 2.71 -6.11 13.16
CA ASN A 70 2.42 -4.87 12.41
C ASN A 70 0.93 -4.52 12.43
N GLU A 71 0.54 -3.74 13.43
CA GLU A 71 -0.86 -3.33 13.65
C GLU A 71 -1.43 -2.53 12.46
N ALA A 72 -0.61 -1.66 11.84
CA ALA A 72 -1.02 -0.86 10.69
C ALA A 72 -1.40 -1.73 9.48
N LEU A 73 -0.56 -2.72 9.14
CA LEU A 73 -0.87 -3.68 8.07
C LEU A 73 -2.09 -4.54 8.40
N TYR A 74 -2.25 -4.95 9.66
CA TYR A 74 -3.42 -5.71 10.09
C TYR A 74 -4.71 -4.89 9.89
N LYS A 75 -4.74 -3.64 10.36
CA LYS A 75 -5.88 -2.73 10.19
C LYS A 75 -6.18 -2.47 8.72
N GLY A 76 -5.16 -2.22 7.91
CA GLY A 76 -5.30 -2.06 6.46
C GLY A 76 -5.95 -3.26 5.78
N ARG A 77 -5.48 -4.47 6.10
CA ARG A 77 -6.08 -5.71 5.57
C ARG A 77 -7.52 -5.88 6.03
N ALA A 78 -7.79 -5.64 7.32
CA ALA A 78 -9.13 -5.75 7.87
C ALA A 78 -10.10 -4.77 7.19
N TRP A 79 -9.67 -3.53 6.97
CA TRP A 79 -10.45 -2.51 6.26
C TRP A 79 -10.76 -2.95 4.82
N ILE A 80 -9.77 -3.44 4.07
CA ILE A 80 -9.98 -3.93 2.69
C ILE A 80 -11.02 -5.06 2.66
N LEU A 81 -10.90 -6.04 3.57
CA LEU A 81 -11.80 -7.18 3.60
C LEU A 81 -13.22 -6.80 4.00
N SER A 82 -13.39 -5.85 4.94
CA SER A 82 -14.72 -5.42 5.40
C SER A 82 -15.47 -4.56 4.38
N HIS A 83 -14.77 -3.91 3.44
CA HIS A 83 -15.35 -3.00 2.45
C HIS A 83 -15.55 -3.60 1.06
N GLY A 84 -15.67 -4.93 0.96
CA GLY A 84 -15.96 -5.62 -0.31
C GLY A 84 -14.73 -6.12 -1.07
N SER A 85 -13.56 -6.17 -0.40
CA SER A 85 -12.29 -6.67 -0.93
C SER A 85 -11.76 -5.85 -2.12
N ALA A 86 -10.59 -6.24 -2.61
CA ALA A 86 -9.96 -5.64 -3.80
C ALA A 86 -10.88 -5.66 -5.04
N THR A 87 -11.86 -6.57 -5.10
CA THR A 87 -12.88 -6.64 -6.16
C THR A 87 -13.75 -5.41 -6.27
N ALA A 88 -13.97 -4.67 -5.17
CA ALA A 88 -14.73 -3.42 -5.16
C ALA A 88 -13.93 -2.23 -5.71
N SER A 89 -12.66 -2.44 -6.08
CA SER A 89 -11.79 -1.37 -6.56
C SER A 89 -12.14 -0.90 -7.98
N PRO A 90 -11.86 0.39 -8.31
CA PRO A 90 -12.01 0.93 -9.65
C PRO A 90 -11.07 0.25 -10.66
N GLN A 91 -11.35 0.43 -11.95
CA GLN A 91 -10.61 -0.19 -13.07
C GLN A 91 -9.08 -0.07 -12.94
N TRP A 92 -8.57 1.08 -12.49
CA TRP A 92 -7.14 1.28 -12.29
C TRP A 92 -6.51 0.27 -11.33
N ALA A 93 -7.22 -0.14 -10.27
CA ALA A 93 -6.68 -1.16 -9.36
C ALA A 93 -6.51 -2.50 -10.06
N LYS A 94 -7.44 -2.88 -10.94
CA LYS A 94 -7.41 -4.14 -11.69
C LYS A 94 -6.28 -4.24 -12.71
N ILE A 95 -5.72 -3.10 -13.11
CA ILE A 95 -4.56 -3.05 -14.01
C ILE A 95 -3.27 -3.30 -13.22
N TRP A 96 -3.24 -2.91 -11.96
CA TRP A 96 -2.03 -2.90 -11.15
C TRP A 96 -1.95 -4.04 -10.12
N LEU A 97 -3.09 -4.61 -9.70
CA LEU A 97 -3.24 -5.68 -8.71
C LEU A 97 -3.71 -6.97 -9.39
#